data_AF-A0A2Y9AP82-F1
#
_entry.id   AF-A0A2Y9AP82-F1
#
_cell.length_a   1.000
_cell.length_b   1.000
_cell.length_c   1.000
_cell.angle_alpha   90.00
_cell.angle_beta   90.00
_cell.angle_gamma   90.00
#
_symmetry.space_group_name_H-M   'P 1'
#
loop_
_entity.id
_entity.type
_entity.pdbx_description
1 polymer ?
#
loop_
_entity_poly.entity_id
_entity_poly.type
_entity_poly.pdbx_seq_one_letter_code
_entity_poly.pdbx_strand_id
1 'polypeptide(L)'
;MRLTWAQPEDLLAHELVQSAAEGRDVTAVRERWVAAGGDPVPAVSGAGPVPAPPALRTLARELLDELAATPAPASPAEPDEWEAIAALLPPAPQLAGRPDDDACRERLVGAWTGRAAGCLLGKPVEKIPRQGIEEILRATGRWPLDRWFTAVGLPDDVAARWPWNRRSAPTSLEENISGMPEDDDLNYPILALALLERHGHGFTTEDVAQLWLDHLPAGRVFTAERAAYRNILDARPVPGTATHHNPFREWIGALIRTDLLGWVLPGDVRAAARLAWVDARLSHTRNGVYGAMWAAALGAATMVCDSVEEVLDAADAAVPPASRLAAAVRRGREAGAACDGSEPSVRGGLDRLHAAYGDLHWVHTLNNAATIAFALTAGRGDFGASVSIAVTAGWDTDSAAATVGAVVGGLLGADGIGEQWTAPLEGRIATSLPGGEQRITDLAERTLALAVPLAAAVTP
;
A
#
# COMPACT_ATOMS: atom_id res chain seq x y z
N MET A 1 18.18 -11.94 18.37
CA MET A 1 17.83 -11.49 17.01
C MET A 1 17.13 -10.14 17.12
N ARG A 2 17.52 -9.12 16.34
CA ARG A 2 16.76 -7.86 16.24
C ARG A 2 15.75 -8.01 15.10
N LEU A 3 14.47 -8.04 15.43
CA LEU A 3 13.39 -8.00 14.45
C LEU A 3 13.02 -6.54 14.19
N THR A 4 12.99 -6.13 12.92
CA THR A 4 12.58 -4.77 12.53
C THR A 4 11.16 -4.47 13.00
N TRP A 5 10.85 -3.21 13.29
CA TRP A 5 9.51 -2.73 13.64
C TRP A 5 8.92 -3.35 14.92
N ALA A 6 9.76 -3.89 15.82
CA ALA A 6 9.27 -4.65 16.97
C ALA A 6 9.92 -4.29 18.32
N GLN A 7 11.14 -3.73 18.32
CA GLN A 7 11.81 -3.45 19.60
C GLN A 7 11.25 -2.17 20.23
N PRO A 8 10.96 -2.16 21.55
CA PRO A 8 10.37 -1.00 22.20
C PRO A 8 11.16 0.30 21.99
N GLU A 9 12.50 0.23 22.02
CA GLU A 9 13.37 1.37 21.80
C GLU A 9 13.25 1.97 20.38
N ASP A 10 13.01 1.13 19.38
CA ASP A 10 12.82 1.58 17.99
C ASP A 10 11.39 2.11 17.81
N LEU A 11 10.40 1.45 18.43
CA LEU A 11 8.99 1.85 18.39
C LEU A 11 8.77 3.23 19.02
N LEU A 12 9.43 3.54 20.13
CA LEU A 12 9.26 4.84 20.79
C LEU A 12 9.66 6.02 19.90
N ALA A 13 10.77 5.91 19.16
CA ALA A 13 11.19 6.96 18.24
C ALA A 13 10.13 7.21 17.16
N HIS A 14 9.55 6.15 16.59
CA HIS A 14 8.44 6.25 15.65
C HIS A 14 7.15 6.79 16.31
N GLU A 15 6.84 6.38 17.54
CA GLU A 15 5.64 6.86 18.26
C GLU A 15 5.75 8.35 18.62
N LEU A 16 6.95 8.87 18.91
CA LEU A 16 7.17 10.30 19.08
C LEU A 16 6.79 11.10 17.83
N VAL A 17 7.08 10.55 16.64
CA VAL A 17 6.70 11.18 15.35
C VAL A 17 5.20 11.06 15.13
N GLN A 18 4.64 9.86 15.27
CA GLN A 18 3.22 9.62 15.04
C GLN A 18 2.34 10.39 16.03
N SER A 19 2.68 10.40 17.33
CA SER A 19 1.95 11.16 18.33
C SER A 19 2.01 12.67 18.10
N ALA A 20 3.15 13.21 17.66
CA ALA A 20 3.24 14.61 17.27
C ALA A 20 2.39 14.93 16.04
N ALA A 21 2.37 14.04 15.03
CA ALA A 21 1.51 14.18 13.85
C ALA A 21 0.02 14.13 14.18
N GLU A 22 -0.35 13.43 15.26
CA GLU A 22 -1.71 13.39 15.80
C GLU A 22 -2.03 14.54 16.76
N GLY A 23 -1.09 15.47 16.96
CA GLY A 23 -1.27 16.67 17.78
C GLY A 23 -1.08 16.47 19.29
N ARG A 24 -0.49 15.36 19.73
CA ARG A 24 -0.10 15.18 21.15
C ARG A 24 1.16 15.98 21.45
N ASP A 25 1.25 16.52 22.67
CA ASP A 25 2.52 17.05 23.19
C ASP A 25 3.45 15.90 23.58
N VAL A 26 4.57 15.78 22.86
CA VAL A 26 5.57 14.74 23.06
C VAL A 26 6.83 15.25 23.77
N THR A 27 6.86 16.52 24.19
CA THR A 27 8.07 17.22 24.63
C THR A 27 8.69 16.55 25.86
N ALA A 28 7.90 16.36 26.93
CA ALA A 28 8.39 15.75 28.17
C ALA A 28 8.87 14.30 27.98
N VAL A 29 8.15 13.52 27.16
CA VAL A 29 8.54 12.14 26.82
C VAL A 29 9.85 12.11 26.04
N ARG A 30 9.98 12.98 25.03
CA ARG A 30 11.20 13.11 24.23
C ARG A 30 12.40 13.51 25.08
N GLU A 31 12.24 14.49 25.98
CA GLU A 31 13.32 14.93 26.86
C GLU A 31 13.80 13.81 27.80
N ARG A 32 12.87 13.06 28.39
CA ARG A 32 13.21 11.91 29.25
C ARG A 32 13.89 10.80 28.47
N TRP A 33 13.45 10.53 27.25
CA TRP A 33 14.07 9.53 26.38
C TRP A 33 15.52 9.90 26.05
N VAL A 34 15.76 11.15 25.63
CA VAL A 34 17.10 11.67 25.30
C VAL A 34 17.99 11.70 26.53
N ALA A 35 17.49 12.15 27.70
CA ALA A 35 18.25 12.21 28.94
C ALA A 35 18.71 10.82 29.42
N ALA A 36 17.96 9.76 29.09
CA ALA A 36 18.33 8.37 29.37
C ALA A 36 19.31 7.77 28.34
N GLY A 37 19.73 8.54 27.33
CA GLY A 37 20.62 8.10 26.26
C GLY A 37 19.92 7.43 25.07
N GLY A 38 18.60 7.60 24.96
CA GLY A 38 17.82 7.13 23.81
C GLY A 38 17.95 8.04 22.59
N ASP A 39 17.92 7.45 21.39
CA ASP A 39 17.90 8.19 20.13
C ASP A 39 16.45 8.53 19.74
N PRO A 40 16.08 9.82 19.62
CA PRO A 40 14.73 10.21 19.25
C PRO A 40 14.49 10.16 17.73
N VAL A 41 15.52 9.84 16.93
CA VAL A 41 15.41 9.74 15.47
C VAL A 41 15.01 8.32 15.08
N PRO A 42 13.87 8.13 14.39
CA PRO A 42 13.46 6.81 13.97
C PRO A 42 14.42 6.22 12.92
N ALA A 43 14.81 4.96 13.11
CA ALA A 43 15.57 4.23 12.10
C ALA A 43 14.70 3.93 10.87
N VAL A 44 15.15 4.38 9.70
CA VAL A 44 14.46 4.19 8.39
C VAL A 44 14.26 2.71 8.05
N SER A 45 15.17 1.84 8.50
CA SER A 45 15.10 0.38 8.31
C SER A 45 14.23 -0.34 9.34
N GLY A 46 13.70 0.38 10.32
CA GLY A 46 12.84 -0.16 11.37
C GLY A 46 13.54 -0.81 12.56
N ALA A 47 14.86 -0.90 12.55
CA ALA A 47 15.63 -1.24 13.75
C ALA A 47 17.02 -0.58 13.71
N GLY A 48 17.42 0.02 14.84
CA GLY A 48 18.80 0.46 15.03
C GLY A 48 19.79 -0.72 14.96
N PRO A 49 21.07 -0.47 14.64
CA PRO A 49 22.08 -1.52 14.46
C PRO A 49 22.50 -2.19 15.78
N VAL A 50 22.35 -1.48 16.91
CA VAL A 50 22.81 -1.93 18.22
C VAL A 50 21.62 -2.10 19.17
N PRO A 51 21.51 -3.23 19.90
CA PRO A 51 20.50 -3.40 20.94
C PRO A 51 20.64 -2.39 22.07
N ALA A 52 19.53 -1.76 22.48
CA ALA A 52 19.50 -0.92 23.67
C ALA A 52 19.70 -1.74 24.96
N PRO A 53 20.33 -1.17 26.01
CA PRO A 53 20.43 -1.82 27.33
C PRO A 53 19.04 -2.14 27.92
N PRO A 54 18.91 -3.18 28.76
CA PRO A 54 17.61 -3.57 29.34
C PRO A 54 16.85 -2.43 30.01
N ALA A 55 17.55 -1.55 30.75
CA ALA A 55 16.94 -0.40 31.41
C ALA A 55 16.30 0.58 30.41
N LEU A 56 16.98 0.84 29.30
CA LEU A 56 16.48 1.76 28.26
C LEU A 56 15.27 1.14 27.53
N ARG A 57 15.26 -0.18 27.32
CA ARG A 57 14.11 -0.90 26.74
C ARG A 57 12.89 -0.91 27.67
N THR A 58 13.10 -1.00 28.98
CA THR A 58 12.03 -0.86 29.97
C THR A 58 11.46 0.55 29.94
N LEU A 59 12.31 1.57 29.99
CA LEU A 59 11.89 2.97 29.88
C LEU A 59 11.11 3.21 28.57
N ALA A 60 11.56 2.64 27.46
CA ALA A 60 10.87 2.81 26.18
C ALA A 60 9.41 2.32 26.23
N ARG A 61 9.13 1.18 26.90
CA ARG A 61 7.76 0.68 27.09
C ARG A 61 6.93 1.60 27.98
N GLU A 62 7.51 2.07 29.08
CA GLU A 62 6.83 3.02 29.99
C GLU A 62 6.44 4.30 29.25
N LEU A 63 7.34 4.84 28.43
CA LEU A 63 7.10 6.05 27.65
C LEU A 63 6.09 5.82 26.51
N LEU A 64 6.06 4.63 25.89
CA LEU A 64 5.02 4.25 24.93
C LEU A 64 3.64 4.21 25.59
N ASP A 65 3.53 3.65 26.79
CA ASP A 65 2.28 3.62 27.55
C ASP A 65 1.84 5.03 27.98
N GLU A 66 2.79 5.89 28.36
CA GLU A 66 2.53 7.30 28.69
C GLU A 66 2.01 8.11 27.48
N LEU A 67 2.62 7.93 26.31
CA LEU A 67 2.13 8.54 25.06
C LEU A 67 0.73 8.04 24.70
N ALA A 68 0.47 6.74 24.84
CA ALA A 68 -0.85 6.17 24.58
C ALA A 68 -1.92 6.68 25.55
N ALA A 69 -1.55 6.99 26.81
CA ALA A 69 -2.44 7.58 27.80
C ALA A 69 -2.66 9.09 27.60
N THR A 70 -1.82 9.75 26.79
CA THR A 70 -1.93 11.18 26.50
C THR A 70 -3.07 11.43 25.49
N PRO A 71 -4.12 12.20 25.85
CA PRO A 71 -5.22 12.48 24.94
C PRO A 71 -4.73 13.20 23.68
N ALA A 72 -5.14 12.69 22.51
CA ALA A 72 -5.01 13.44 21.27
C ALA A 72 -6.18 14.43 21.12
N PRO A 73 -5.96 15.58 20.46
CA PRO A 73 -7.05 16.43 20.00
C PRO A 73 -8.04 15.65 19.13
N ALA A 74 -9.31 16.07 19.16
CA ALA A 74 -10.32 15.51 18.26
C ALA A 74 -9.96 15.80 16.80
N SER A 75 -10.12 14.81 15.92
CA SER A 75 -10.00 14.95 14.47
C SER A 75 -11.37 14.74 13.82
N PRO A 76 -12.28 15.73 13.85
CA PRO A 76 -13.65 15.56 13.35
C PRO A 76 -13.71 15.32 11.83
N ALA A 77 -12.65 15.67 11.10
CA ALA A 77 -12.52 15.39 9.66
C ALA A 77 -11.92 14.00 9.37
N GLU A 78 -11.37 13.33 10.39
CA GLU A 78 -10.74 12.01 10.26
C GLU A 78 -11.17 11.05 11.40
N PRO A 79 -12.48 10.72 11.54
CA PRO A 79 -12.95 9.73 12.52
C PRO A 79 -12.55 8.29 12.15
N ASP A 80 -12.42 7.41 13.15
CA ASP A 80 -12.05 6.00 12.93
C ASP A 80 -13.25 5.05 12.73
N GLU A 81 -14.42 5.37 13.31
CA GLU A 81 -15.59 4.48 13.26
C GLU A 81 -16.40 4.64 11.97
N TRP A 82 -16.85 3.52 11.40
CA TRP A 82 -17.53 3.48 10.10
C TRP A 82 -18.70 4.46 10.01
N GLU A 83 -19.60 4.51 10.98
CA GLU A 83 -20.77 5.39 10.92
C GLU A 83 -20.39 6.88 10.88
N ALA A 84 -19.33 7.26 11.61
CA ALA A 84 -18.83 8.62 11.59
C ALA A 84 -18.09 8.93 10.28
N ILE A 85 -17.35 7.97 9.73
CA ILE A 85 -16.74 8.09 8.40
C ILE A 85 -17.84 8.25 7.35
N ALA A 86 -18.79 7.33 7.29
CA ALA A 86 -19.89 7.29 6.33
C ALA A 86 -20.72 8.58 6.31
N ALA A 87 -20.94 9.20 7.47
CA ALA A 87 -21.62 10.50 7.58
C ALA A 87 -20.85 11.67 6.93
N LEU A 88 -19.53 11.54 6.73
CA LEU A 88 -18.68 12.54 6.06
C LEU A 88 -18.47 12.24 4.58
N LEU A 89 -18.79 11.04 4.11
CA LEU A 89 -18.57 10.65 2.73
C LEU A 89 -19.55 11.39 1.80
N PRO A 90 -19.10 11.83 0.61
CA PRO A 90 -20.02 12.41 -0.38
C PRO A 90 -21.01 11.34 -0.89
N PRO A 91 -22.05 11.74 -1.64
CA PRO A 91 -22.93 10.79 -2.32
C PRO A 91 -22.13 9.80 -3.17
N ALA A 92 -22.52 8.53 -3.16
CA ALA A 92 -21.89 7.53 -4.02
C ALA A 92 -22.17 7.88 -5.51
N PRO A 93 -21.18 7.74 -6.40
CA PRO A 93 -21.36 7.97 -7.82
C PRO A 93 -22.31 6.94 -8.42
N GLN A 94 -22.99 7.31 -9.51
CA GLN A 94 -23.73 6.36 -10.33
C GLN A 94 -22.78 5.77 -11.36
N LEU A 95 -22.35 4.52 -11.13
CA LEU A 95 -21.50 3.79 -12.07
C LEU A 95 -22.32 2.77 -12.84
N ALA A 96 -21.74 2.27 -13.94
CA ALA A 96 -22.30 1.16 -14.67
C ALA A 96 -22.46 -0.07 -13.76
N GLY A 97 -23.44 -0.91 -14.06
CA GLY A 97 -23.58 -2.20 -13.40
C GLY A 97 -22.42 -3.11 -13.73
N ARG A 98 -22.29 -4.21 -12.97
CA ARG A 98 -21.32 -5.26 -13.24
C ARG A 98 -21.40 -5.71 -14.72
N PRO A 99 -20.27 -5.78 -15.45
CA PRO A 99 -20.24 -6.29 -16.82
C PRO A 99 -20.59 -7.79 -16.87
N ASP A 100 -20.73 -8.35 -18.06
CA ASP A 100 -20.85 -9.81 -18.18
C ASP A 100 -19.60 -10.54 -17.67
N ASP A 101 -19.71 -11.86 -17.47
CA ASP A 101 -18.65 -12.66 -16.85
C ASP A 101 -17.37 -12.66 -17.68
N ASP A 102 -17.44 -12.61 -19.01
CA ASP A 102 -16.27 -12.62 -19.88
C ASP A 102 -15.50 -11.28 -19.80
N ALA A 103 -16.21 -10.15 -19.86
CA ALA A 103 -15.60 -8.84 -19.67
C ALA A 103 -15.08 -8.64 -18.24
N CYS A 104 -15.81 -9.13 -17.22
CA CYS A 104 -15.35 -9.10 -15.84
C CYS A 104 -14.08 -9.93 -15.66
N ARG A 105 -14.03 -11.14 -16.25
CA ARG A 105 -12.86 -12.01 -16.25
C ARG A 105 -11.66 -11.33 -16.89
N GLU A 106 -11.82 -10.71 -18.06
CA GLU A 106 -10.74 -10.01 -18.75
C GLU A 106 -10.12 -8.91 -17.86
N ARG A 107 -10.97 -8.09 -17.23
CA ARG A 107 -10.54 -7.06 -16.29
C ARG A 107 -9.86 -7.64 -15.06
N LEU A 108 -10.34 -8.78 -14.53
CA LEU A 108 -9.72 -9.45 -13.38
C LEU A 108 -8.34 -10.04 -13.71
N VAL A 109 -8.20 -10.70 -14.86
CA VAL A 109 -6.89 -11.20 -15.33
C VAL A 109 -5.94 -10.03 -15.55
N GLY A 110 -6.43 -8.94 -16.15
CA GLY A 110 -5.69 -7.68 -16.30
C GLY A 110 -5.24 -7.07 -14.97
N ALA A 111 -6.14 -6.98 -13.98
CA ALA A 111 -5.83 -6.42 -12.67
C ALA A 111 -4.78 -7.25 -11.91
N TRP A 112 -4.92 -8.58 -11.87
CA TRP A 112 -3.92 -9.45 -11.27
C TRP A 112 -2.57 -9.40 -11.99
N THR A 113 -2.58 -9.40 -13.33
CA THR A 113 -1.35 -9.34 -14.15
C THR A 113 -0.64 -8.01 -13.98
N GLY A 114 -1.39 -6.91 -14.06
CA GLY A 114 -0.85 -5.56 -13.94
C GLY A 114 -0.31 -5.30 -12.54
N ARG A 115 -1.01 -5.79 -11.50
CA ARG A 115 -0.50 -5.77 -10.12
C ARG A 115 0.83 -6.49 -9.97
N ALA A 116 0.91 -7.72 -10.49
CA ALA A 116 2.13 -8.52 -10.43
C ALA A 116 3.29 -7.85 -11.17
N ALA A 117 3.06 -7.33 -12.38
CA ALA A 117 4.07 -6.62 -13.15
C ALA A 117 4.53 -5.32 -12.47
N GLY A 118 3.61 -4.53 -11.95
CA GLY A 118 3.92 -3.30 -11.23
C GLY A 118 4.74 -3.55 -9.97
N CYS A 119 4.32 -4.49 -9.13
CA CYS A 119 5.07 -4.91 -7.94
C CYS A 119 6.48 -5.37 -8.32
N LEU A 120 6.60 -6.27 -9.31
CA LEU A 120 7.89 -6.78 -9.77
C LEU A 120 8.84 -5.68 -10.23
N LEU A 121 8.33 -4.64 -10.89
CA LEU A 121 9.15 -3.54 -11.41
C LEU A 121 9.76 -2.73 -10.26
N GLY A 122 8.99 -2.47 -9.21
CA GLY A 122 9.42 -1.69 -8.05
C GLY A 122 10.29 -2.47 -7.06
N LYS A 123 10.14 -3.79 -7.00
CA LYS A 123 10.74 -4.65 -5.97
C LYS A 123 12.29 -4.60 -5.88
N PRO A 124 13.08 -4.48 -6.97
CA PRO A 124 14.54 -4.39 -6.89
C PRO A 124 15.06 -3.12 -6.22
N VAL A 125 14.29 -2.03 -6.33
CA VAL A 125 14.65 -0.70 -5.87
C VAL A 125 13.87 -0.24 -4.65
N GLU A 126 13.11 -1.14 -4.03
CA GLU A 126 12.49 -0.92 -2.72
C GLU A 126 13.57 -0.41 -1.73
N LYS A 127 13.29 0.71 -1.05
CA LYS A 127 14.18 1.46 -0.15
C LYS A 127 15.29 2.28 -0.82
N ILE A 128 15.42 2.26 -2.15
CA ILE A 128 16.35 3.15 -2.87
C ILE A 128 15.65 4.48 -3.15
N PRO A 129 16.20 5.62 -2.69
CA PRO A 129 15.56 6.92 -2.93
C PRO A 129 15.58 7.25 -4.43
N ARG A 130 14.68 8.15 -4.85
CA ARG A 130 14.52 8.59 -6.24
C ARG A 130 15.83 8.94 -6.96
N GLN A 131 16.78 9.61 -6.27
CA GLN A 131 18.10 9.91 -6.84
C GLN A 131 18.88 8.64 -7.20
N GLY A 132 18.87 7.63 -6.34
CA GLY A 132 19.55 6.37 -6.57
C GLY A 132 18.91 5.58 -7.71
N ILE A 133 17.58 5.57 -7.78
CA ILE A 133 16.84 4.97 -8.90
C ILE A 133 17.25 5.62 -10.22
N GLU A 134 17.27 6.95 -10.28
CA GLU A 134 17.71 7.68 -11.47
C GLU A 134 19.15 7.37 -11.85
N GLU A 135 20.07 7.34 -10.88
CA GLU A 135 21.48 7.06 -11.14
C GLU A 135 21.69 5.64 -11.69
N ILE A 136 21.02 4.64 -11.11
CA ILE A 136 21.02 3.25 -11.60
C ILE A 136 20.53 3.20 -13.05
N LEU A 137 19.41 3.85 -13.35
CA LEU A 137 18.79 3.82 -14.67
C LEU A 137 19.64 4.53 -15.71
N ARG A 138 20.24 5.69 -15.37
CA ARG A 138 21.15 6.39 -16.28
C ARG A 138 22.41 5.58 -16.55
N ALA A 139 22.98 4.96 -15.51
CA ALA A 139 24.19 4.14 -15.64
C ALA A 139 23.97 2.88 -16.48
N THR A 140 22.73 2.37 -16.52
CA THR A 140 22.35 1.18 -17.31
C THR A 140 21.70 1.52 -18.66
N GLY A 141 21.59 2.81 -19.01
CA GLY A 141 20.97 3.26 -20.27
C GLY A 141 19.46 3.05 -20.34
N ARG A 142 18.78 3.01 -19.17
CA ARG A 142 17.34 2.78 -18.98
C ARG A 142 16.60 3.99 -18.42
N TRP A 143 17.11 5.20 -18.63
CA TRP A 143 16.43 6.44 -18.23
C TRP A 143 15.82 7.13 -19.45
N PRO A 144 14.51 7.46 -19.45
CA PRO A 144 13.51 7.16 -18.42
C PRO A 144 13.17 5.66 -18.33
N LEU A 145 12.60 5.23 -17.19
CA LEU A 145 12.23 3.83 -16.96
C LEU A 145 11.13 3.39 -17.94
N ASP A 146 11.44 2.44 -18.81
CA ASP A 146 10.51 1.88 -19.80
C ASP A 146 10.58 0.33 -19.89
N ARG A 147 11.40 -0.29 -19.04
CA ARG A 147 11.70 -1.72 -18.99
C ARG A 147 12.12 -2.12 -17.58
N TRP A 148 12.21 -3.42 -17.30
CA TRP A 148 12.70 -3.98 -16.04
C TRP A 148 14.06 -3.40 -15.59
N PHE A 149 14.45 -3.53 -14.32
CA PHE A 149 15.82 -3.20 -13.88
C PHE A 149 16.80 -4.32 -14.24
N THR A 150 18.08 -3.99 -14.45
CA THR A 150 19.15 -4.99 -14.66
C THR A 150 20.38 -4.65 -13.84
N ALA A 151 21.13 -5.67 -13.43
CA ALA A 151 22.51 -5.47 -12.95
C ALA A 151 23.53 -5.52 -14.11
N VAL A 152 23.14 -6.00 -15.30
CA VAL A 152 24.03 -6.09 -16.46
C VAL A 152 24.47 -4.69 -16.90
N GLY A 153 25.77 -4.43 -16.82
CA GLY A 153 26.37 -3.16 -17.20
C GLY A 153 26.28 -2.07 -16.13
N LEU A 154 25.75 -2.36 -14.93
CA LEU A 154 25.78 -1.41 -13.81
C LEU A 154 27.22 -1.28 -13.27
N PRO A 155 27.81 -0.06 -13.23
CA PRO A 155 29.14 0.14 -12.68
C PRO A 155 29.22 -0.22 -11.18
N ASP A 156 30.34 -0.83 -10.77
CA ASP A 156 30.56 -1.28 -9.39
C ASP A 156 30.42 -0.14 -8.36
N ASP A 157 30.82 1.08 -8.71
CA ASP A 157 30.73 2.23 -7.83
C ASP A 157 29.28 2.72 -7.64
N VAL A 158 28.44 2.63 -8.68
CA VAL A 158 27.00 2.91 -8.59
C VAL A 158 26.32 1.82 -7.77
N ALA A 159 26.63 0.54 -8.02
CA ALA A 159 26.09 -0.58 -7.26
C ALA A 159 26.49 -0.55 -5.77
N ALA A 160 27.69 -0.04 -5.46
CA ALA A 160 28.13 0.16 -4.08
C ALA A 160 27.41 1.31 -3.37
N ARG A 161 27.07 2.40 -4.10
CA ARG A 161 26.28 3.53 -3.57
C ARG A 161 24.82 3.14 -3.35
N TRP A 162 24.24 2.40 -4.30
CA TRP A 162 22.83 2.02 -4.34
C TRP A 162 22.71 0.50 -4.44
N PRO A 163 23.00 -0.24 -3.35
CA PRO A 163 22.98 -1.69 -3.39
C PRO A 163 21.57 -2.22 -3.61
N TRP A 164 21.43 -3.19 -4.52
CA TRP A 164 20.17 -3.89 -4.73
C TRP A 164 19.65 -4.52 -3.45
N ASN A 165 18.32 -4.60 -3.34
CA ASN A 165 17.68 -5.35 -2.27
C ASN A 165 18.12 -6.82 -2.32
N ARG A 166 18.80 -7.30 -1.26
CA ARG A 166 19.38 -8.65 -1.22
C ARG A 166 18.34 -9.77 -1.35
N ARG A 167 17.08 -9.51 -0.99
CA ARG A 167 15.99 -10.49 -1.12
C ARG A 167 15.40 -10.51 -2.52
N SER A 168 15.38 -9.37 -3.20
CA SER A 168 14.71 -9.19 -4.49
C SER A 168 15.66 -9.36 -5.68
N ALA A 169 16.93 -8.92 -5.56
CA ALA A 169 17.89 -8.95 -6.66
C ALA A 169 18.05 -10.33 -7.34
N PRO A 170 18.08 -11.47 -6.60
CA PRO A 170 18.23 -12.78 -7.21
C PRO A 170 17.04 -13.23 -8.08
N THR A 171 15.89 -12.55 -8.01
CA THR A 171 14.63 -13.00 -8.65
C THR A 171 13.92 -11.91 -9.46
N SER A 172 14.30 -10.64 -9.29
CA SER A 172 13.50 -9.50 -9.77
C SER A 172 14.24 -8.55 -10.72
N LEU A 173 15.48 -8.90 -11.10
CA LEU A 173 16.19 -8.21 -12.19
C LEU A 173 15.90 -8.92 -13.51
N GLU A 174 15.90 -8.19 -14.62
CA GLU A 174 15.50 -8.67 -15.95
C GLU A 174 16.11 -10.02 -16.34
N GLU A 175 17.40 -10.20 -16.06
CA GLU A 175 18.15 -11.43 -16.34
C GLU A 175 17.74 -12.63 -15.47
N ASN A 176 16.98 -12.41 -14.40
CA ASN A 176 16.61 -13.38 -13.38
C ASN A 176 15.10 -13.59 -13.24
N ILE A 177 14.26 -12.76 -13.88
CA ILE A 177 12.80 -12.87 -13.75
C ILE A 177 12.32 -14.20 -14.33
N SER A 178 11.57 -14.94 -13.52
CA SER A 178 10.79 -16.11 -13.94
C SER A 178 9.60 -16.26 -13.01
N GLY A 179 8.45 -15.77 -13.45
CA GLY A 179 7.29 -15.60 -12.58
C GLY A 179 7.35 -14.32 -11.75
N MET A 180 6.23 -14.00 -11.10
CA MET A 180 6.22 -13.02 -10.02
C MET A 180 6.78 -13.68 -8.74
N PRO A 181 7.93 -13.23 -8.21
CA PRO A 181 8.47 -13.73 -6.96
C PRO A 181 7.57 -13.38 -5.76
N GLU A 182 7.82 -14.02 -4.63
CA GLU A 182 7.02 -13.79 -3.43
C GLU A 182 7.16 -12.36 -2.91
N ASP A 183 6.02 -11.75 -2.59
CA ASP A 183 5.89 -10.40 -2.07
C ASP A 183 4.59 -10.25 -1.26
N ASP A 184 4.59 -9.41 -0.22
CA ASP A 184 3.40 -9.15 0.58
C ASP A 184 2.31 -8.39 -0.19
N ASP A 185 2.67 -7.57 -1.17
CA ASP A 185 1.74 -6.93 -2.11
C ASP A 185 0.87 -7.94 -2.88
N LEU A 186 1.32 -9.18 -3.01
CA LEU A 186 0.59 -10.26 -3.68
C LEU A 186 0.01 -11.26 -2.68
N ASN A 187 0.69 -11.51 -1.56
CA ASN A 187 0.16 -12.38 -0.51
C ASN A 187 -1.15 -11.83 0.07
N TYR A 188 -1.25 -10.53 0.34
CA TYR A 188 -2.46 -10.02 0.98
C TYR A 188 -3.72 -10.10 0.10
N PRO A 189 -3.70 -9.77 -1.20
CA PRO A 189 -4.84 -10.04 -2.07
C PRO A 189 -5.21 -11.54 -2.11
N ILE A 190 -4.24 -12.46 -2.17
CA ILE A 190 -4.51 -13.91 -2.13
C ILE A 190 -5.14 -14.30 -0.77
N LEU A 191 -4.71 -13.67 0.32
CA LEU A 191 -5.29 -13.85 1.65
C LEU A 191 -6.72 -13.29 1.73
N ALA A 192 -6.98 -12.11 1.18
CA ALA A 192 -8.31 -11.52 1.10
C ALA A 192 -9.27 -12.37 0.25
N LEU A 193 -8.77 -13.01 -0.81
CA LEU A 193 -9.53 -13.98 -1.59
C LEU A 193 -9.95 -15.18 -0.72
N ALA A 194 -9.01 -15.76 0.03
CA ALA A 194 -9.32 -16.85 0.96
C ALA A 194 -10.30 -16.43 2.08
N LEU A 195 -10.23 -15.19 2.55
CA LEU A 195 -11.17 -14.62 3.52
C LEU A 195 -12.60 -14.64 2.95
N LEU A 196 -12.77 -14.12 1.74
CA LEU A 196 -14.07 -14.05 1.07
C LEU A 196 -14.61 -15.44 0.72
N GLU A 197 -13.76 -16.39 0.31
CA GLU A 197 -14.19 -17.78 0.05
C GLU A 197 -14.72 -18.47 1.31
N ARG A 198 -14.14 -18.17 2.48
CA ARG A 198 -14.50 -18.80 3.75
C ARG A 198 -15.68 -18.13 4.45
N HIS A 199 -15.77 -16.81 4.38
CA HIS A 199 -16.71 -16.01 5.18
C HIS A 199 -17.71 -15.19 4.33
N GLY A 200 -17.54 -15.15 3.00
CA GLY A 200 -18.29 -14.26 2.12
C GLY A 200 -18.03 -12.78 2.42
N HIS A 201 -18.89 -11.91 1.89
CA HIS A 201 -18.81 -10.45 2.08
C HIS A 201 -19.23 -9.98 3.49
N GLY A 202 -19.65 -10.92 4.35
CA GLY A 202 -20.08 -10.64 5.73
C GLY A 202 -19.00 -10.84 6.78
N PHE A 203 -17.73 -10.98 6.38
CA PHE A 203 -16.62 -11.21 7.31
C PHE A 203 -16.48 -10.08 8.33
N THR A 204 -15.92 -10.44 9.49
CA THR A 204 -15.62 -9.53 10.60
C THR A 204 -14.12 -9.26 10.70
N THR A 205 -13.73 -8.25 11.48
CA THR A 205 -12.30 -8.00 11.76
C THR A 205 -11.67 -9.17 12.51
N GLU A 206 -12.44 -9.86 13.34
CA GLU A 206 -12.02 -11.09 14.02
C GLU A 206 -11.73 -12.23 13.03
N ASP A 207 -12.52 -12.37 11.96
CA ASP A 207 -12.23 -13.34 10.90
C ASP A 207 -10.92 -13.02 10.18
N VAL A 208 -10.64 -11.74 9.93
CA VAL A 208 -9.36 -11.28 9.37
C VAL A 208 -8.20 -11.65 10.30
N ALA A 209 -8.33 -11.39 11.59
CA ALA A 209 -7.32 -11.73 12.59
C ALA A 209 -7.07 -13.23 12.66
N GLN A 210 -8.13 -14.04 12.65
CA GLN A 210 -8.02 -15.50 12.63
C GLN A 210 -7.34 -15.99 11.37
N LEU A 211 -7.67 -15.42 10.21
CA LEU A 211 -7.05 -15.81 8.94
C LEU A 211 -5.55 -15.48 8.90
N TRP A 212 -5.12 -14.37 9.50
CA TRP A 212 -3.70 -14.06 9.65
C TRP A 212 -3.00 -15.12 10.50
N LEU A 213 -3.58 -15.52 11.64
CA LEU A 213 -3.04 -16.58 12.50
C LEU A 213 -2.95 -17.93 11.78
N ASP A 214 -3.94 -18.26 10.95
CA ASP A 214 -4.02 -19.53 10.24
C ASP A 214 -3.03 -19.62 9.08
N HIS A 215 -2.80 -18.52 8.35
CA HIS A 215 -2.15 -18.58 7.03
C HIS A 215 -0.98 -17.62 6.82
N LEU A 216 -0.89 -16.51 7.56
CA LEU A 216 0.11 -15.46 7.29
C LEU A 216 1.32 -15.61 8.22
N PRO A 217 2.51 -15.99 7.72
CA PRO A 217 3.65 -16.17 8.60
C PRO A 217 4.05 -14.86 9.28
N ALA A 218 4.21 -14.85 10.61
CA ALA A 218 4.57 -13.64 11.37
C ALA A 218 5.90 -12.97 10.91
N GLY A 219 6.79 -13.73 10.26
CA GLY A 219 8.03 -13.20 9.66
C GLY A 219 7.85 -12.47 8.32
N ARG A 220 6.62 -12.49 7.76
CA ARG A 220 6.23 -11.91 6.46
C ARG A 220 5.30 -10.70 6.58
N VAL A 221 5.01 -10.25 7.79
CA VAL A 221 4.29 -8.99 8.06
C VAL A 221 5.27 -7.91 8.50
N PHE A 222 5.04 -6.66 8.15
CA PHE A 222 5.93 -5.53 8.48
C PHE A 222 5.16 -4.43 9.19
N THR A 223 5.87 -3.46 9.76
CA THR A 223 5.28 -2.20 10.27
C THR A 223 4.03 -2.38 11.14
N ALA A 224 2.88 -1.80 10.77
CA ALA A 224 1.63 -1.82 11.48
C ALA A 224 1.06 -3.24 11.62
N GLU A 225 1.17 -4.05 10.58
CA GLU A 225 0.74 -5.45 10.60
C GLU A 225 1.58 -6.26 11.56
N ARG A 226 2.88 -6.02 11.64
CA ARG A 226 3.74 -6.69 12.63
C ARG A 226 3.37 -6.31 14.06
N ALA A 227 3.07 -5.03 14.30
CA ALA A 227 2.59 -4.57 15.60
C ALA A 227 1.23 -5.20 15.95
N ALA A 228 0.29 -5.23 15.00
CA ALA A 228 -1.01 -5.85 15.17
C ALA A 228 -0.91 -7.37 15.40
N TYR A 229 -0.07 -8.08 14.65
CA TYR A 229 0.16 -9.52 14.84
C TYR A 229 0.67 -9.83 16.25
N ARG A 230 1.64 -9.04 16.74
CA ARG A 230 2.09 -9.13 18.14
C ARG A 230 0.92 -8.90 19.11
N ASN A 231 0.10 -7.89 18.85
CA ASN A 231 -1.02 -7.52 19.72
C ASN A 231 -2.16 -8.58 19.73
N ILE A 232 -2.39 -9.26 18.60
CA ILE A 232 -3.29 -10.42 18.51
C ILE A 232 -2.76 -11.55 19.40
N LEU A 233 -1.47 -11.85 19.34
CA LEU A 233 -0.83 -12.87 20.19
C LEU A 233 -0.79 -12.47 21.68
N ASP A 234 -0.87 -11.18 21.98
CA ASP A 234 -1.05 -10.62 23.33
C ASP A 234 -2.54 -10.54 23.75
N ALA A 235 -3.43 -11.20 22.99
CA ALA A 235 -4.87 -11.28 23.25
C ALA A 235 -5.58 -9.92 23.40
N ARG A 236 -5.12 -8.90 22.67
CA ARG A 236 -5.77 -7.58 22.68
C ARG A 236 -7.03 -7.59 21.81
N PRO A 237 -8.13 -6.98 22.27
CA PRO A 237 -9.33 -6.85 21.45
C PRO A 237 -9.12 -5.80 20.35
N VAL A 238 -9.86 -5.91 19.25
CA VAL A 238 -10.03 -4.82 18.27
C VAL A 238 -10.79 -3.66 18.94
N PRO A 239 -10.41 -2.39 18.72
CA PRO A 239 -9.32 -1.89 17.88
C PRO A 239 -7.97 -1.73 18.62
N GLY A 240 -7.84 -2.22 19.85
CA GLY A 240 -6.57 -2.19 20.62
C GLY A 240 -5.40 -2.89 19.92
N THR A 241 -5.69 -3.83 19.01
CA THR A 241 -4.71 -4.44 18.10
C THR A 241 -4.01 -3.42 17.20
N ALA A 242 -4.74 -2.41 16.73
CA ALA A 242 -4.21 -1.38 15.83
C ALA A 242 -3.48 -0.26 16.56
N THR A 243 -3.75 -0.02 17.85
CA THR A 243 -3.26 1.16 18.57
C THR A 243 -2.19 0.87 19.62
N HIS A 244 -2.17 -0.33 20.21
CA HIS A 244 -1.21 -0.63 21.28
C HIS A 244 0.22 -0.76 20.74
N HIS A 245 1.10 0.16 21.12
CA HIS A 245 2.51 0.18 20.72
C HIS A 245 2.67 -0.01 19.20
N ASN A 246 1.82 0.68 18.44
CA ASN A 246 1.79 0.64 16.98
C ASN A 246 1.89 2.06 16.41
N PRO A 247 3.11 2.58 16.23
CA PRO A 247 3.33 3.91 15.67
C PRO A 247 3.10 3.98 14.15
N PHE A 248 2.86 2.84 13.51
CA PHE A 248 2.80 2.72 12.05
C PHE A 248 1.35 2.76 11.52
N ARG A 249 0.37 3.01 12.39
CA ARG A 249 -1.08 2.93 12.12
C ARG A 249 -1.61 3.80 10.98
N GLU A 250 -0.84 4.78 10.48
CA GLU A 250 -1.16 5.58 9.28
C GLU A 250 -0.21 5.30 8.09
N TRP A 251 0.56 4.21 8.12
CA TRP A 251 1.42 3.76 7.03
C TRP A 251 0.64 2.91 6.01
N ILE A 252 1.24 2.67 4.84
CA ILE A 252 0.58 2.20 3.63
C ILE A 252 0.09 0.73 3.68
N GLY A 253 0.49 -0.05 4.69
CA GLY A 253 0.27 -1.51 4.70
C GLY A 253 -1.19 -1.97 4.54
N ALA A 254 -2.18 -1.20 5.00
CA ALA A 254 -3.58 -1.48 4.71
C ALA A 254 -4.04 -1.07 3.30
N LEU A 255 -3.46 -0.02 2.70
CA LEU A 255 -3.75 0.41 1.33
C LEU A 255 -3.41 -0.70 0.34
N ILE A 256 -2.27 -1.36 0.53
CA ILE A 256 -1.73 -2.33 -0.42
C ILE A 256 -2.47 -3.67 -0.47
N ARG A 257 -3.56 -3.86 0.29
CA ARG A 257 -4.18 -5.20 0.38
C ARG A 257 -5.66 -5.28 0.08
N THR A 258 -6.31 -4.15 -0.13
CA THR A 258 -7.78 -4.09 -0.20
C THR A 258 -8.33 -3.94 -1.60
N ASP A 259 -7.49 -3.85 -2.65
CA ASP A 259 -7.95 -3.76 -4.03
C ASP A 259 -8.87 -4.92 -4.42
N LEU A 260 -8.54 -6.14 -3.99
CA LEU A 260 -9.35 -7.34 -4.26
C LEU A 260 -10.74 -7.27 -3.61
N LEU A 261 -10.88 -6.61 -2.46
CA LEU A 261 -12.19 -6.37 -1.84
C LEU A 261 -13.06 -5.45 -2.71
N GLY A 262 -12.43 -4.62 -3.55
CA GLY A 262 -13.09 -3.85 -4.61
C GLY A 262 -13.43 -4.67 -5.84
N TRP A 263 -12.52 -5.53 -6.31
CA TRP A 263 -12.73 -6.34 -7.51
C TRP A 263 -13.96 -7.25 -7.43
N VAL A 264 -14.33 -7.71 -6.23
CA VAL A 264 -15.53 -8.52 -6.00
C VAL A 264 -16.83 -7.69 -5.87
N LEU A 265 -16.73 -6.37 -5.89
CA LEU A 265 -17.86 -5.43 -5.83
C LEU A 265 -17.85 -4.45 -7.02
N PRO A 266 -17.96 -4.92 -8.29
CA PRO A 266 -17.90 -4.06 -9.46
C PRO A 266 -18.87 -2.87 -9.38
N GLY A 267 -18.31 -1.66 -9.35
CA GLY A 267 -19.06 -0.40 -9.27
C GLY A 267 -19.57 0.01 -7.88
N ASP A 268 -19.50 -0.84 -6.86
CA ASP A 268 -19.94 -0.49 -5.50
C ASP A 268 -18.79 0.03 -4.63
N VAL A 269 -18.34 1.25 -4.93
CA VAL A 269 -17.23 1.90 -4.21
C VAL A 269 -17.50 2.08 -2.72
N ARG A 270 -18.77 2.18 -2.30
CA ARG A 270 -19.14 2.36 -0.89
C ARG A 270 -19.06 1.04 -0.13
N ALA A 271 -19.59 -0.05 -0.70
CA ALA A 271 -19.48 -1.37 -0.10
C ALA A 271 -18.03 -1.85 -0.07
N ALA A 272 -17.26 -1.61 -1.13
CA ALA A 272 -15.83 -1.92 -1.19
C ALA A 272 -15.05 -1.21 -0.07
N ALA A 273 -15.29 0.09 0.09
CA ALA A 273 -14.71 0.86 1.19
C ALA A 273 -15.12 0.32 2.57
N ARG A 274 -16.34 -0.17 2.73
CA ARG A 274 -16.80 -0.78 3.99
C ARG A 274 -16.05 -2.07 4.29
N LEU A 275 -15.87 -2.96 3.32
CA LEU A 275 -15.08 -4.18 3.51
C LEU A 275 -13.63 -3.87 3.85
N ALA A 276 -13.04 -2.90 3.15
CA ALA A 276 -11.69 -2.43 3.44
C ALA A 276 -11.56 -1.84 4.85
N TRP A 277 -12.57 -1.11 5.34
CA TRP A 277 -12.59 -0.62 6.72
C TRP A 277 -12.63 -1.77 7.74
N VAL A 278 -13.43 -2.83 7.49
CA VAL A 278 -13.50 -4.02 8.36
C VAL A 278 -12.14 -4.73 8.43
N ASP A 279 -11.42 -4.85 7.30
CA ASP A 279 -10.06 -5.40 7.27
C ASP A 279 -9.05 -4.48 7.98
N ALA A 280 -8.98 -3.23 7.54
CA ALA A 280 -7.90 -2.31 7.91
C ALA A 280 -7.89 -1.98 9.40
N ARG A 281 -9.06 -1.93 10.06
CA ARG A 281 -9.16 -1.59 11.49
C ARG A 281 -8.49 -2.61 12.42
N LEU A 282 -8.08 -3.78 11.90
CA LEU A 282 -7.26 -4.73 12.64
C LEU A 282 -5.90 -4.14 13.00
N SER A 283 -5.29 -3.37 12.09
CA SER A 283 -3.90 -2.90 12.22
C SER A 283 -3.70 -1.39 12.04
N HIS A 284 -4.67 -0.67 11.47
CA HIS A 284 -4.55 0.74 11.10
C HIS A 284 -5.66 1.61 11.70
N THR A 285 -5.41 2.91 11.68
CA THR A 285 -6.35 3.98 12.04
C THR A 285 -6.28 5.11 11.00
N ARG A 286 -7.26 6.02 10.99
CA ARG A 286 -7.27 7.26 10.18
C ARG A 286 -6.78 7.06 8.75
N ASN A 287 -5.71 7.75 8.32
CA ASN A 287 -5.27 7.72 6.92
C ASN A 287 -4.77 6.34 6.48
N GLY A 288 -4.34 5.46 7.39
CA GLY A 288 -4.06 4.07 7.04
C GLY A 288 -5.33 3.32 6.63
N VAL A 289 -6.42 3.52 7.38
CA VAL A 289 -7.76 2.98 7.03
C VAL A 289 -8.33 3.65 5.79
N TYR A 290 -8.17 4.96 5.65
CA TYR A 290 -8.68 5.68 4.47
C TYR A 290 -7.93 5.27 3.20
N GLY A 291 -6.63 4.97 3.30
CA GLY A 291 -5.85 4.45 2.19
C GLY A 291 -6.42 3.12 1.70
N ALA A 292 -6.76 2.22 2.63
CA ALA A 292 -7.41 0.95 2.33
C ALA A 292 -8.79 1.13 1.68
N MET A 293 -9.60 2.05 2.20
CA MET A 293 -10.90 2.40 1.63
C MET A 293 -10.76 2.91 0.19
N TRP A 294 -9.78 3.77 -0.06
CA TRP A 294 -9.51 4.34 -1.37
C TRP A 294 -9.03 3.29 -2.37
N ALA A 295 -8.09 2.41 -1.98
CA ALA A 295 -7.62 1.31 -2.82
C ALA A 295 -8.75 0.34 -3.22
N ALA A 296 -9.60 -0.05 -2.27
CA ALA A 296 -10.77 -0.87 -2.57
C ALA A 296 -11.76 -0.17 -3.53
N ALA A 297 -11.95 1.15 -3.37
CA ALA A 297 -12.79 1.93 -4.27
C ALA A 297 -12.20 2.06 -5.68
N LEU A 298 -10.88 2.22 -5.81
CA LEU A 298 -10.17 2.12 -7.10
C LEU A 298 -10.43 0.75 -7.74
N GLY A 299 -10.29 -0.33 -6.97
CA GLY A 299 -10.56 -1.70 -7.43
C GLY A 299 -11.99 -1.88 -7.94
N ALA A 300 -12.99 -1.42 -7.18
CA ALA A 300 -14.40 -1.51 -7.56
C ALA A 300 -14.74 -0.73 -8.83
N ALA A 301 -14.23 0.51 -8.93
CA ALA A 301 -14.44 1.35 -10.11
C ALA A 301 -13.73 0.81 -11.36
N THR A 302 -12.52 0.27 -11.20
CA THR A 302 -11.75 -0.35 -12.30
C THR A 302 -12.52 -1.46 -13.01
N MET A 303 -13.44 -2.14 -12.32
CA MET A 303 -14.23 -3.22 -12.93
C MET A 303 -15.36 -2.74 -13.86
N VAL A 304 -15.69 -1.44 -13.83
CA VAL A 304 -16.87 -0.90 -14.55
C VAL A 304 -16.61 0.40 -15.32
N CYS A 305 -15.55 1.14 -15.00
CA CYS A 305 -15.18 2.39 -15.67
C CYS A 305 -14.33 2.16 -16.92
N ASP A 306 -14.28 3.15 -17.82
CA ASP A 306 -13.58 3.05 -19.10
C ASP A 306 -12.29 3.88 -19.16
N SER A 307 -12.05 4.72 -18.14
CA SER A 307 -10.85 5.57 -18.06
C SER A 307 -10.31 5.68 -16.64
N VAL A 308 -9.03 6.06 -16.54
CA VAL A 308 -8.37 6.32 -15.26
C VAL A 308 -9.01 7.49 -14.52
N GLU A 309 -9.44 8.51 -15.26
CA GLU A 309 -10.12 9.68 -14.73
C GLU A 309 -11.43 9.29 -14.03
N GLU A 310 -12.26 8.45 -14.68
CA GLU A 310 -13.49 7.92 -14.08
C GLU A 310 -13.22 7.06 -12.84
N VAL A 311 -12.18 6.23 -12.87
CA VAL A 311 -11.78 5.42 -11.71
C VAL A 311 -11.40 6.30 -10.51
N LEU A 312 -10.59 7.34 -10.74
CA LEU A 312 -10.18 8.27 -9.69
C LEU A 312 -11.36 9.09 -9.15
N ASP A 313 -12.23 9.59 -10.03
CA ASP A 313 -13.44 10.32 -9.64
C ASP A 313 -14.38 9.47 -8.80
N ALA A 314 -14.54 8.20 -9.15
CA ALA A 314 -15.34 7.27 -8.38
C ALA A 314 -14.72 6.96 -7.00
N ALA A 315 -13.41 6.74 -6.94
CA ALA A 315 -12.71 6.39 -5.71
C ALA A 315 -12.65 7.55 -4.70
N ASP A 316 -12.66 8.81 -5.16
CA ASP A 316 -12.73 9.98 -4.28
C ASP A 316 -14.00 9.97 -3.40
N ALA A 317 -15.07 9.31 -3.85
CA ALA A 317 -16.31 9.20 -3.07
C ALA A 317 -16.19 8.27 -1.84
N ALA A 318 -15.12 7.48 -1.74
CA ALA A 318 -14.86 6.55 -0.65
C ALA A 318 -14.09 7.18 0.52
N VAL A 319 -13.66 8.43 0.43
CA VAL A 319 -12.81 9.09 1.44
C VAL A 319 -13.47 10.39 1.93
N PRO A 320 -13.39 10.73 3.24
CA PRO A 320 -13.87 12.02 3.72
C PRO A 320 -13.15 13.18 3.00
N PRO A 321 -13.87 14.13 2.37
CA PRO A 321 -13.27 15.12 1.47
C PRO A 321 -12.37 16.14 2.17
N ALA A 322 -12.54 16.31 3.49
CA ALA A 322 -11.72 17.17 4.33
C ALA A 322 -10.50 16.45 4.97
N SER A 323 -10.31 15.15 4.72
CA SER A 323 -9.19 14.39 5.26
C SER A 323 -7.86 14.74 4.59
N ARG A 324 -6.75 14.45 5.28
CA ARG A 324 -5.40 14.56 4.72
C ARG A 324 -5.20 13.62 3.53
N LEU A 325 -5.79 12.43 3.54
CA LEU A 325 -5.73 11.53 2.39
C LEU A 325 -6.37 12.15 1.14
N ALA A 326 -7.59 12.68 1.24
CA ALA A 326 -8.25 13.33 0.11
C ALA A 326 -7.43 14.52 -0.43
N ALA A 327 -6.76 15.26 0.44
CA ALA A 327 -5.83 16.31 0.02
C ALA A 327 -4.59 15.77 -0.70
N ALA A 328 -4.03 14.63 -0.27
CA ALA A 328 -2.90 13.98 -0.91
C ALA A 328 -3.24 13.42 -2.30
N VAL A 329 -4.38 12.73 -2.41
CA VAL A 329 -4.89 12.23 -3.70
C VAL A 329 -5.11 13.40 -4.66
N ARG A 330 -5.83 14.44 -4.24
CA ARG A 330 -6.07 15.64 -5.07
C ARG A 330 -4.77 16.28 -5.54
N ARG A 331 -3.77 16.44 -4.66
CA ARG A 331 -2.46 17.02 -5.02
C ARG A 331 -1.74 16.15 -6.05
N GLY A 332 -1.81 14.82 -5.93
CA GLY A 332 -1.29 13.88 -6.92
C GLY A 332 -1.96 14.06 -8.29
N ARG A 333 -3.30 14.10 -8.31
CA ARG A 333 -4.09 14.32 -9.53
C ARG A 333 -3.76 15.67 -10.20
N GLU A 334 -3.72 16.75 -9.41
CA GLU A 334 -3.37 18.10 -9.91
C GLU A 334 -1.97 18.15 -10.51
N ALA A 335 -1.00 17.51 -9.87
CA ALA A 335 0.36 17.42 -10.39
C ALA A 335 0.40 16.61 -11.70
N GLY A 336 -0.34 15.50 -11.78
CA GLY A 336 -0.36 14.63 -12.95
C GLY A 336 -1.08 15.25 -14.15
N ALA A 337 -2.18 15.95 -13.91
CA ALA A 337 -2.91 16.69 -14.94
C ALA A 337 -2.08 17.82 -15.57
N ALA A 338 -1.13 18.39 -14.81
CA ALA A 338 -0.19 19.39 -15.29
C ALA A 338 0.97 18.80 -16.11
N CYS A 339 1.11 17.47 -16.19
CA CYS A 339 2.15 16.80 -16.96
C CYS A 339 1.72 16.58 -18.43
N ASP A 340 2.65 16.82 -19.34
CA ASP A 340 2.53 16.49 -20.77
C ASP A 340 3.10 15.10 -21.13
N GLY A 341 3.49 14.32 -20.11
CA GLY A 341 4.10 13.00 -20.25
C GLY A 341 5.60 13.00 -20.53
N SER A 342 6.21 14.16 -20.79
CA SER A 342 7.67 14.25 -20.98
C SER A 342 8.43 14.01 -19.67
N GLU A 343 9.65 13.48 -19.78
CA GLU A 343 10.51 13.25 -18.61
C GLU A 343 10.70 14.50 -17.73
N PRO A 344 10.90 15.73 -18.28
CA PRO A 344 10.99 16.93 -17.47
C PRO A 344 9.70 17.27 -16.73
N SER A 345 8.52 17.05 -17.33
CA SER A 345 7.25 17.37 -16.68
C SER A 345 6.91 16.36 -15.59
N VAL A 346 7.18 15.07 -15.81
CA VAL A 346 7.07 14.02 -14.78
C VAL A 346 8.01 14.32 -13.61
N ARG A 347 9.28 14.64 -13.90
CA ARG A 347 10.27 15.04 -12.89
C ARG A 347 9.76 16.22 -12.05
N GLY A 348 9.26 17.27 -12.70
CA GLY A 348 8.73 18.46 -12.02
C GLY A 348 7.49 18.17 -11.17
N GLY A 349 6.61 17.25 -11.59
CA GLY A 349 5.48 16.78 -10.80
C GLY A 349 5.93 16.04 -9.53
N LEU A 350 6.86 15.09 -9.67
CA LEU A 350 7.44 14.37 -8.54
C LEU A 350 8.19 15.30 -7.57
N ASP A 351 8.89 16.33 -8.08
CA ASP A 351 9.56 17.33 -7.23
C ASP A 351 8.55 18.07 -6.33
N ARG A 352 7.36 18.40 -6.86
CA ARG A 352 6.28 19.03 -6.06
C ARG A 352 5.74 18.10 -4.99
N LEU A 353 5.59 16.80 -5.28
CA LEU A 353 5.15 15.82 -4.30
C LEU A 353 6.19 15.61 -3.19
N HIS A 354 7.47 15.51 -3.55
CA HIS A 354 8.56 15.42 -2.58
C HIS A 354 8.69 16.67 -1.72
N ALA A 355 8.52 17.86 -2.30
CA ALA A 355 8.48 19.10 -1.53
C ALA A 355 7.29 19.15 -0.53
N ALA A 356 6.19 18.50 -0.86
CA ALA A 356 4.98 18.45 -0.05
C ALA A 356 5.01 17.38 1.06
N TYR A 357 5.62 16.23 0.80
CA TYR A 357 5.50 15.03 1.63
C TYR A 357 6.83 14.34 1.94
N GLY A 358 7.97 14.88 1.50
CA GLY A 358 9.30 14.27 1.69
C GLY A 358 9.75 14.13 3.14
N ASP A 359 9.12 14.87 4.07
CA ASP A 359 9.35 14.73 5.51
C ASP A 359 8.65 13.51 6.13
N LEU A 360 7.70 12.90 5.41
CA LEU A 360 7.03 11.67 5.85
C LEU A 360 7.94 10.47 5.62
N HIS A 361 7.72 9.42 6.42
CA HIS A 361 8.38 8.14 6.17
C HIS A 361 8.01 7.61 4.78
N TRP A 362 8.96 6.97 4.08
CA TRP A 362 8.77 6.55 2.69
C TRP A 362 7.59 5.59 2.48
N VAL A 363 7.22 4.79 3.49
CA VAL A 363 6.00 3.94 3.48
C VAL A 363 4.76 4.59 4.14
N HIS A 364 4.74 5.90 4.37
CA HIS A 364 3.54 6.55 4.92
C HIS A 364 2.40 6.53 3.88
N THR A 365 1.13 6.52 4.30
CA THR A 365 0.02 6.39 3.34
C THR A 365 -0.10 7.60 2.42
N LEU A 366 0.02 8.82 2.97
CA LEU A 366 -0.23 10.06 2.25
C LEU A 366 0.68 10.29 1.03
N ASN A 367 2.00 10.15 1.19
CA ASN A 367 2.94 10.33 0.08
C ASN A 367 2.72 9.26 -1.01
N ASN A 368 2.43 8.01 -0.62
CA ASN A 368 2.17 6.95 -1.59
C ASN A 368 0.82 7.08 -2.29
N ALA A 369 -0.24 7.52 -1.59
CA ALA A 369 -1.53 7.81 -2.23
C ALA A 369 -1.42 8.98 -3.23
N ALA A 370 -0.65 10.03 -2.88
CA ALA A 370 -0.34 11.10 -3.83
C ALA A 370 0.43 10.60 -5.05
N THR A 371 1.41 9.70 -4.85
CA THR A 371 2.15 9.06 -5.95
C THR A 371 1.27 8.21 -6.84
N ILE A 372 0.40 7.37 -6.28
CA ILE A 372 -0.52 6.51 -7.04
C ILE A 372 -1.45 7.40 -7.89
N ALA A 373 -2.06 8.42 -7.29
CA ALA A 373 -2.93 9.35 -8.01
C ALA A 373 -2.20 10.13 -9.11
N PHE A 374 -0.95 10.52 -8.85
CA PHE A 374 -0.08 11.17 -9.83
C PHE A 374 0.26 10.23 -11.00
N ALA A 375 0.71 9.01 -10.70
CA ALA A 375 1.10 8.01 -11.69
C ALA A 375 -0.07 7.62 -12.60
N LEU A 376 -1.25 7.40 -12.02
CA LEU A 376 -2.48 7.15 -12.76
C LEU A 376 -2.82 8.31 -13.69
N THR A 377 -2.87 9.53 -13.16
CA THR A 377 -3.28 10.72 -13.94
C THR A 377 -2.25 11.06 -15.04
N ALA A 378 -0.96 11.03 -14.72
CA ALA A 378 0.10 11.36 -15.67
C ALA A 378 0.34 10.26 -16.70
N GLY A 379 0.11 8.99 -16.33
CA GLY A 379 0.25 7.84 -17.22
C GLY A 379 -0.92 7.64 -18.20
N ARG A 380 -2.09 8.26 -17.95
CA ARG A 380 -3.22 8.33 -18.89
C ARG A 380 -3.67 6.97 -19.45
N GLY A 381 -3.61 5.94 -18.61
CA GLY A 381 -3.97 4.57 -18.99
C GLY A 381 -2.91 3.82 -19.80
N ASP A 382 -1.73 4.40 -20.08
CA ASP A 382 -0.60 3.64 -20.60
C ASP A 382 0.06 2.85 -19.46
N PHE A 383 0.14 1.53 -19.61
CA PHE A 383 0.63 0.66 -18.54
C PHE A 383 2.06 0.99 -18.14
N GLY A 384 2.98 1.03 -19.12
CA GLY A 384 4.40 1.24 -18.89
C GLY A 384 4.69 2.59 -18.25
N ALA A 385 4.13 3.67 -18.80
CA ALA A 385 4.27 5.00 -18.24
C ALA A 385 3.73 5.08 -16.81
N SER A 386 2.56 4.51 -16.55
CA SER A 386 1.92 4.58 -15.23
C SER A 386 2.76 3.88 -14.15
N VAL A 387 3.17 2.61 -14.37
CA VAL A 387 3.95 1.88 -13.37
C VAL A 387 5.37 2.45 -13.23
N SER A 388 5.98 2.91 -14.32
CA SER A 388 7.32 3.52 -14.28
C SER A 388 7.34 4.83 -13.49
N ILE A 389 6.28 5.65 -13.59
CA ILE A 389 6.15 6.87 -12.79
C ILE A 389 6.05 6.54 -11.30
N ALA A 390 5.25 5.53 -10.93
CA ALA A 390 5.10 5.10 -9.54
C ALA A 390 6.43 4.64 -8.94
N VAL A 391 7.20 3.84 -9.68
CA VAL A 391 8.53 3.36 -9.25
C VAL A 391 9.54 4.49 -9.17
N THR A 392 9.57 5.39 -10.17
CA THR A 392 10.54 6.50 -10.22
C THR A 392 10.28 7.55 -9.13
N ALA A 393 9.10 7.56 -8.51
CA ALA A 393 8.83 8.39 -7.33
C ALA A 393 9.75 8.06 -6.14
N GLY A 394 10.25 6.81 -6.03
CA GLY A 394 11.26 6.41 -5.06
C GLY A 394 10.80 6.39 -3.60
N TRP A 395 9.50 6.23 -3.37
CA TRP A 395 8.94 5.86 -2.07
C TRP A 395 8.69 4.35 -2.03
N ASP A 396 7.48 3.88 -1.72
CA ASP A 396 7.18 2.46 -1.64
C ASP A 396 6.96 1.88 -3.05
N THR A 397 8.07 1.55 -3.72
CA THR A 397 8.13 1.43 -5.19
C THR A 397 7.33 0.26 -5.73
N ASP A 398 7.44 -0.91 -5.13
CA ASP A 398 6.64 -2.10 -5.46
C ASP A 398 5.17 -1.87 -5.14
N SER A 399 4.84 -1.44 -3.92
CA SER A 399 3.47 -1.26 -3.46
C SER A 399 2.67 -0.22 -4.26
N ALA A 400 3.25 0.95 -4.52
CA ALA A 400 2.60 1.99 -5.32
C ALA A 400 2.39 1.50 -6.76
N ALA A 401 3.41 0.86 -7.35
CA ALA A 401 3.32 0.33 -8.71
C ALA A 401 2.37 -0.86 -8.83
N ALA A 402 2.21 -1.69 -7.79
CA ALA A 402 1.24 -2.77 -7.73
C ALA A 402 -0.19 -2.25 -7.80
N THR A 403 -0.50 -1.20 -7.02
CA THR A 403 -1.83 -0.56 -7.03
C THR A 403 -2.11 0.13 -8.37
N VAL A 404 -1.14 0.88 -8.90
CA VAL A 404 -1.26 1.52 -10.23
C VAL A 404 -1.44 0.47 -11.34
N GLY A 405 -0.64 -0.60 -11.29
CA GLY A 405 -0.68 -1.69 -12.25
C GLY A 405 -2.00 -2.46 -12.19
N ALA A 406 -2.59 -2.64 -11.00
CA ALA A 406 -3.92 -3.23 -10.86
C ALA A 406 -5.00 -2.42 -11.57
N VAL A 407 -5.01 -1.09 -11.38
CA VAL A 407 -6.00 -0.21 -12.02
C VAL A 407 -5.82 -0.20 -13.54
N VAL A 408 -4.61 0.09 -14.02
CA VAL A 408 -4.36 0.22 -15.47
C VAL A 408 -4.48 -1.13 -16.17
N GLY A 409 -3.94 -2.19 -15.58
CA GLY A 409 -4.10 -3.55 -16.10
C GLY A 409 -5.56 -4.00 -16.14
N GLY A 410 -6.36 -3.63 -15.13
CA GLY A 410 -7.79 -3.92 -15.11
C GLY A 410 -8.58 -3.17 -16.18
N LEU A 411 -8.21 -1.93 -16.50
CA LEU A 411 -8.82 -1.15 -17.60
C LEU A 411 -8.45 -1.70 -18.98
N LEU A 412 -7.22 -2.20 -19.15
CA LEU A 412 -6.68 -2.63 -20.44
C LEU A 412 -6.93 -4.11 -20.76
N GLY A 413 -7.21 -4.94 -19.74
CA GLY A 413 -7.07 -6.38 -19.86
C GLY A 413 -5.60 -6.81 -19.98
N ALA A 414 -5.32 -8.11 -19.83
CA ALA A 414 -3.95 -8.61 -19.86
C ALA A 414 -3.23 -8.40 -21.20
N ASP A 415 -3.99 -8.46 -22.31
CA ASP A 415 -3.44 -8.26 -23.66
C ASP A 415 -3.00 -6.81 -23.89
N GLY A 416 -3.66 -5.84 -23.25
CA GLY A 416 -3.32 -4.42 -23.36
C GLY A 416 -2.12 -3.98 -22.51
N ILE A 417 -1.65 -4.81 -21.57
CA ILE A 417 -0.47 -4.50 -20.73
C ILE A 417 0.83 -4.52 -21.54
N GLY A 418 0.92 -5.39 -22.55
CA GLY A 418 2.09 -5.55 -23.42
C GLY A 418 3.04 -6.67 -23.00
N GLU A 419 3.52 -7.43 -23.99
CA GLU A 419 4.32 -8.66 -23.78
C GLU A 419 5.60 -8.44 -22.96
N GLN A 420 6.22 -7.26 -23.06
CA GLN A 420 7.45 -6.96 -22.30
C GLN A 420 7.24 -7.04 -20.78
N TRP A 421 6.02 -6.75 -20.32
CA TRP A 421 5.66 -6.78 -18.90
C TRP A 421 5.00 -8.10 -18.51
N THR A 422 4.27 -8.75 -19.41
CA THR A 422 3.51 -9.96 -19.09
C THR A 422 4.30 -11.26 -19.30
N ALA A 423 5.14 -11.34 -20.34
CA ALA A 423 5.83 -12.58 -20.69
C ALA A 423 6.77 -13.10 -19.57
N PRO A 424 7.58 -12.25 -18.91
CA PRO A 424 8.46 -12.71 -17.82
C PRO A 424 7.71 -13.22 -16.58
N LEU A 425 6.44 -12.81 -16.39
CA LEU A 425 5.60 -13.30 -15.29
C LEU A 425 5.12 -14.74 -15.50
N GLU A 426 5.12 -15.23 -16.74
CA GLU A 426 4.69 -16.59 -17.09
C GLU A 426 3.30 -16.99 -16.54
N GLY A 427 2.47 -16.00 -16.17
CA GLY A 427 1.17 -16.19 -15.51
C GLY A 427 1.24 -16.81 -14.11
N ARG A 428 2.36 -16.69 -13.38
CA ARG A 428 2.61 -17.33 -12.08
C ARG A 428 2.98 -16.33 -10.99
N ILE A 429 2.50 -16.60 -9.76
CA ILE A 429 2.81 -15.83 -8.55
C ILE A 429 3.28 -16.78 -7.46
N ALA A 430 4.53 -16.63 -7.01
CA ALA A 430 5.02 -17.29 -5.82
C ALA A 430 4.43 -16.63 -4.57
N THR A 431 4.09 -17.43 -3.56
CA THR A 431 3.51 -16.93 -2.30
C THR A 431 4.10 -17.66 -1.10
N SER A 432 4.15 -16.98 0.04
CA SER A 432 4.51 -17.59 1.32
C SER A 432 3.30 -18.14 2.09
N LEU A 433 2.09 -17.98 1.56
CA LEU A 433 0.87 -18.57 2.09
C LEU A 433 0.81 -20.08 1.81
N PRO A 434 0.03 -20.85 2.61
CA PRO A 434 -0.24 -22.25 2.31
C PRO A 434 -0.86 -22.43 0.91
N GLY A 435 -0.42 -23.46 0.18
CA GLY A 435 -0.90 -23.77 -1.17
C GLY A 435 0.15 -23.60 -2.28
N GLY A 436 1.27 -22.91 -2.01
CA GLY A 436 2.36 -22.76 -2.97
C GLY A 436 2.02 -21.81 -4.12
N GLU A 437 2.84 -21.84 -5.17
CA GLU A 437 2.71 -20.96 -6.34
C GLU A 437 1.28 -20.99 -6.94
N GLN A 438 0.78 -19.81 -7.32
CA GLN A 438 -0.56 -19.60 -7.86
C GLN A 438 -0.51 -19.21 -9.34
N ARG A 439 -1.55 -19.57 -10.10
CA ARG A 439 -1.76 -19.09 -11.47
C ARG A 439 -2.66 -17.85 -11.46
N ILE A 440 -2.27 -16.84 -12.22
CA ILE A 440 -3.04 -15.58 -12.33
C ILE A 440 -4.47 -15.84 -12.83
N THR A 441 -4.62 -16.71 -13.81
CA THR A 441 -5.93 -17.10 -14.35
C THR A 441 -6.82 -17.75 -13.29
N ASP A 442 -6.27 -18.62 -12.47
CA ASP A 442 -7.04 -19.33 -11.43
C ASP A 442 -7.47 -18.37 -10.31
N LEU A 443 -6.59 -17.41 -9.94
CA LEU A 443 -6.93 -16.34 -9.01
C LEU A 443 -8.05 -15.45 -9.57
N ALA A 444 -8.01 -15.11 -10.87
CA ALA A 444 -9.06 -14.34 -11.51
C ALA A 444 -10.40 -15.07 -11.53
N GLU A 445 -10.45 -16.37 -11.86
CA GLU A 445 -11.67 -17.18 -11.82
C GLU A 445 -12.27 -17.26 -10.41
N ARG A 446 -11.43 -17.49 -9.40
CA ARG A 446 -11.86 -17.51 -8.00
C ARG A 446 -12.40 -16.15 -7.56
N THR A 447 -11.79 -15.07 -8.01
CA THR A 447 -12.27 -13.70 -7.76
C THR A 447 -13.62 -13.46 -8.43
N LEU A 448 -13.78 -13.87 -9.70
CA LEU A 448 -15.03 -13.74 -10.46
C LEU A 448 -16.20 -14.48 -9.80
N ALA A 449 -15.94 -15.68 -9.26
CA ALA A 449 -16.94 -16.49 -8.56
C ALA A 449 -17.49 -15.80 -7.29
N LEU A 450 -16.73 -14.87 -6.72
CA LEU A 450 -17.13 -14.08 -5.56
C LEU A 450 -17.70 -12.71 -5.95
N ALA A 451 -17.52 -12.27 -7.19
CA ALA A 451 -18.07 -10.99 -7.61
C ALA A 451 -19.59 -11.00 -7.44
N VAL A 452 -20.15 -9.90 -6.91
CA VAL A 452 -21.61 -9.71 -6.81
C VAL A 452 -22.02 -8.51 -7.65
N PRO A 453 -23.22 -8.53 -8.25
CA PRO A 453 -23.76 -7.35 -8.93
C PRO A 453 -23.92 -6.19 -7.94
N LEU A 454 -23.81 -4.95 -8.44
CA LEU A 454 -24.20 -3.75 -7.70
C LEU A 454 -25.61 -3.97 -7.13
N ALA A 455 -25.73 -4.04 -5.80
CA ALA A 455 -27.04 -4.16 -5.18
C ALA A 455 -27.85 -2.93 -5.58
N ALA A 456 -29.01 -3.12 -6.21
CA ALA A 456 -29.94 -2.02 -6.41
C ALA A 456 -30.20 -1.43 -5.02
N ALA A 457 -29.74 -0.20 -4.80
CA ALA A 457 -29.78 0.44 -3.49
C ALA A 457 -31.16 0.21 -2.87
N VAL A 458 -31.22 -0.58 -1.80
CA VAL A 458 -32.46 -0.71 -1.03
C VAL A 458 -32.65 0.65 -0.38
N THR A 459 -33.46 1.46 -1.05
CA THR A 459 -33.85 2.80 -0.61
C THR A 459 -34.62 2.67 0.70
N PRO A 460 -34.39 3.60 1.63
CA PRO A 460 -35.52 4.33 2.20
C PRO A 460 -35.75 5.63 1.44
#